data_AF-A0A950Y5A8-F1
#
_entry.id   AF-A0A950Y5A8-F1
#
_cell.length_a   1.000
_cell.length_b   1.000
_cell.length_c   1.000
_cell.angle_alpha   90.00
_cell.angle_beta   90.00
_cell.angle_gamma   90.00
#
_symmetry.space_group_name_H-M   'P 1'
#
loop_
_entity.id
_entity.type
_entity.pdbx_description
1 polymer ?
#
loop_
_entity_poly.entity_id
_entity_poly.type
_entity_poly.pdbx_seq_one_letter_code
_entity_poly.pdbx_strand_id
1 'polypeptide(L)' 'MGPISVGVWRTDTRHGTYDVSVIVEGRRFDKKQVGLDEALAIKIGTAPPMELVVNRVGRNDVSGYLSTPNEFMAR' A
#
# COMPACT_ATOMS: atom_id res chain seq x y z
N MET A 1 3.73 18.34 -0.14
CA MET A 1 2.91 17.21 0.35
C MET A 1 1.81 16.98 -0.68
N GLY A 2 1.83 15.85 -1.38
CA GLY A 2 0.77 15.48 -2.33
C GLY A 2 -0.49 14.97 -1.60
N PRO A 3 -1.58 14.65 -2.33
CA PRO A 3 -2.83 14.15 -1.74
C PRO A 3 -2.70 12.81 -1.01
N ILE A 4 -1.60 12.08 -1.28
CA ILE A 4 -1.20 10.86 -0.59
C ILE A 4 0.22 11.02 -0.03
N SER A 5 0.45 10.48 1.15
CA SER A 5 1.78 10.15 1.67
C SER A 5 1.80 8.70 2.13
N VAL A 6 2.85 7.95 1.78
CA VAL A 6 3.03 6.55 2.21
C VAL A 6 4.31 6.46 3.02
N GLY A 7 4.22 5.81 4.18
CA GLY A 7 5.37 5.45 5.01
C GLY A 7 5.38 3.95 5.24
N VAL A 8 6.55 3.33 5.15
CA VAL A 8 6.73 1.89 5.40
C VAL A 8 7.73 1.74 6.54
N TRP A 9 7.45 0.82 7.46
CA TRP A 9 8.37 0.47 8.55
C TRP A 9 8.24 -1.01 8.91
N ARG A 10 9.16 -1.50 9.75
CA ARG A 10 9.17 -2.88 10.25
C ARG A 10 9.04 -3.91 9.13
N THR A 11 10.00 -3.87 8.20
CA THR A 11 10.16 -4.89 7.15
C THR A 11 10.64 -6.21 7.75
N ASP A 12 9.97 -7.31 7.42
CA ASP A 12 10.36 -8.66 7.76
C ASP A 12 10.64 -9.45 6.47
N THR A 13 11.91 -9.49 6.06
CA THR A 13 12.35 -10.19 4.85
C THR A 13 12.19 -11.70 4.93
N ARG A 14 12.13 -12.28 6.15
CA ARG A 14 11.99 -13.73 6.34
C ARG A 14 10.56 -14.18 6.06
N HIS A 15 9.59 -13.38 6.48
CA HIS A 15 8.18 -13.69 6.31
C HIS A 15 7.53 -12.94 5.14
N GLY A 16 8.27 -12.03 4.48
CA GLY A 16 7.74 -11.22 3.37
C GLY A 16 6.64 -10.27 3.82
N THR A 17 6.77 -9.68 5.01
CA THR A 17 5.76 -8.75 5.54
C THR A 17 6.33 -7.37 5.87
N TYR A 18 5.46 -6.38 5.94
CA TYR A 18 5.81 -5.00 6.30
C TYR A 18 4.64 -4.30 7.01
N ASP A 19 4.93 -3.24 7.76
CA ASP A 19 3.92 -2.32 8.26
C ASP A 19 3.88 -1.06 7.37
N VAL A 20 2.70 -0.49 7.17
CA VAL A 20 2.50 0.68 6.31
C VAL A 20 1.53 1.69 6.93
N SER A 21 1.83 2.98 6.74
CA SER A 21 0.92 4.09 6.97
C SER A 21 0.62 4.75 5.65
N VAL A 22 -0.65 4.97 5.38
CA VAL A 22 -1.11 5.74 4.25
C VAL A 22 -1.86 6.95 4.81
N ILE A 23 -1.41 8.15 4.45
CA ILE A 23 -2.11 9.39 4.74
C ILE A 23 -2.79 9.83 3.45
N VAL A 24 -4.11 9.94 3.46
CA VAL A 24 -4.93 10.39 2.33
C VAL A 24 -5.83 11.51 2.82
N GLU A 25 -5.78 12.68 2.18
CA GLU A 25 -6.64 13.82 2.53
C GLU A 25 -6.59 14.17 4.04
N GLY A 26 -5.41 14.05 4.65
CA GLY A 26 -5.19 14.33 6.08
C GLY A 26 -5.61 13.19 7.03
N ARG A 27 -6.17 12.09 6.52
CA ARG A 27 -6.55 10.91 7.30
C ARG A 27 -5.47 9.84 7.22
N ARG A 28 -5.00 9.37 8.38
CA ARG A 28 -3.98 8.32 8.49
C ARG A 28 -4.64 6.95 8.66
N PHE A 29 -4.15 5.98 7.90
CA PHE A 29 -4.53 4.58 7.97
C PHE A 29 -3.28 3.75 8.17
N ASP A 30 -3.24 2.94 9.23
CA ASP A 30 -2.12 2.07 9.54
C ASP A 30 -2.53 0.61 9.35
N LYS A 31 -1.73 -0.16 8.61
CA LYS A 31 -1.90 -1.61 8.46
C LYS A 31 -0.60 -2.31 8.83
N LYS A 32 -0.72 -3.41 9.57
CA LYS A 32 0.42 -4.16 10.09
C LYS A 32 0.50 -5.53 9.44
N GLN A 33 1.73 -6.05 9.33
CA GLN A 33 2.01 -7.36 8.75
C GLN A 33 1.36 -7.58 7.37
N VAL A 34 1.38 -6.56 6.52
CA VAL A 34 0.91 -6.65 5.14
C VAL A 34 1.80 -7.61 4.37
N GLY A 35 1.17 -8.53 3.62
CA GLY A 35 1.88 -9.50 2.81
C GLY A 35 2.37 -8.94 1.48
N LEU A 36 3.30 -9.64 0.85
CA LEU A 36 3.60 -9.44 -0.57
C LEU A 36 2.36 -9.67 -1.42
N ASP A 37 2.24 -8.90 -2.50
CA ASP A 37 1.17 -8.96 -3.50
C ASP A 37 -0.25 -8.70 -2.93
N GLU A 38 -0.34 -8.22 -1.70
CA GLU A 38 -1.59 -7.79 -1.10
C GLU A 38 -1.99 -6.41 -1.64
N ALA A 39 -3.18 -6.32 -2.23
CA ALA A 39 -3.70 -5.08 -2.80
C ALA A 39 -4.30 -4.19 -1.69
N LEU A 40 -3.67 -3.05 -1.45
CA LEU A 40 -4.20 -2.04 -0.53
C LEU A 40 -4.95 -0.97 -1.32
N ALA A 41 -6.28 -1.02 -1.25
CA ALA A 41 -7.14 -0.03 -1.88
C ALA A 41 -7.02 1.36 -1.20
N ILE A 42 -6.77 2.39 -2.00
CA ILE A 42 -6.63 3.79 -1.62
C ILE A 42 -7.70 4.58 -2.38
N LYS A 43 -8.59 5.25 -1.65
CA LYS A 43 -9.61 6.14 -2.21
C LYS A 43 -9.29 7.59 -1.87
N ILE A 44 -9.25 8.45 -2.89
CA ILE A 44 -9.02 9.90 -2.75
C ILE A 44 -10.25 10.63 -3.32
N GLY A 45 -11.03 11.29 -2.47
CA GLY A 45 -12.24 12.00 -2.89
C GLY A 45 -13.14 11.18 -3.85
N THR A 46 -13.31 11.69 -5.06
CA THR A 46 -14.10 11.08 -6.15
C THR A 46 -13.26 10.45 -7.26
N ALA A 47 -11.93 10.44 -7.14
CA ALA A 47 -11.07 9.79 -8.11
C ALA A 47 -11.32 8.27 -8.12
N PRO A 48 -11.07 7.59 -9.25
CA PRO A 48 -11.05 6.12 -9.27
C PRO A 48 -10.15 5.60 -8.15
N PRO A 49 -10.55 4.52 -7.44
CA PRO A 49 -9.69 3.91 -6.44
C PRO A 49 -8.37 3.49 -7.08
N MET A 50 -7.30 3.51 -6.30
CA MET A 50 -5.99 2.98 -6.68
C MET A 50 -5.62 1.87 -5.73
N GLU A 51 -4.73 0.99 -6.14
CA GLU A 51 -4.20 -0.10 -5.34
C GLU A 51 -2.69 0.07 -5.18
N LEU A 52 -2.22 0.06 -3.94
CA LEU A 52 -0.80 -0.08 -3.64
C LEU A 52 -0.49 -1.57 -3.47
N VAL A 53 0.44 -2.06 -4.27
CA VAL A 53 0.92 -3.46 -4.22
C VAL A 53 2.43 -3.44 -3.98
N VAL A 54 2.87 -4.11 -2.93
CA VAL A 54 4.30 -4.36 -2.66
C VAL A 54 4.62 -5.79 -3.09
N ASN A 55 5.55 -5.93 -4.02
CA ASN A 55 5.96 -7.23 -4.58
C ASN A 55 7.38 -7.64 -4.14
N ARG A 56 8.05 -6.78 -3.35
CA ARG A 56 9.34 -7.11 -2.73
C ARG A 56 9.49 -6.40 -1.39
N VAL A 57 9.92 -7.15 -0.38
CA VAL A 57 10.38 -6.63 0.91
C VAL A 57 11.88 -6.88 1.01
N GLY A 58 12.65 -5.81 1.20
CA GLY A 58 14.08 -5.84 1.44
C GLY A 58 14.43 -5.40 2.87
N ARG A 59 15.71 -5.14 3.12
CA ARG A 59 16.18 -4.74 4.46
C ARG A 59 15.94 -3.23 4.62
N ASN A 60 14.89 -2.88 5.36
CA ASN A 60 14.44 -1.51 5.60
C ASN A 60 13.85 -0.80 4.36
N ASP A 61 13.55 -1.55 3.30
CA ASP A 61 12.97 -1.04 2.06
C ASP A 61 11.91 -1.99 1.51
N VAL A 62 11.06 -1.46 0.65
CA VAL A 62 10.10 -2.23 -0.13
C VAL A 62 10.08 -1.73 -1.56
N SER A 63 9.73 -2.60 -2.51
CA SER A 63 9.45 -2.24 -3.89
C SER A 63 8.05 -2.68 -4.27
N GLY A 64 7.41 -1.92 -5.14
CA GLY A 64 6.02 -2.13 -5.51
C GLY A 64 5.57 -1.17 -6.60
N TYR A 65 4.27 -1.14 -6.84
CA TYR A 65 3.63 -0.28 -7.84
C TYR A 65 2.26 0.19 -7.36
N LEU A 66 1.78 1.25 -8.01
CA LEU A 66 0.39 1.69 -7.92
C LEU A 66 -0.34 1.22 -9.19
N SER A 67 -1.47 0.54 -9.02
CA SER A 67 -2.36 0.16 -10.10
C SER A 67 -3.72 0.83 -9.95
N THR A 68 -4.38 1.10 -11.06
CA THR A 68 -5.84 1.21 -11.04
C THR A 68 -6.40 -0.20 -10.88
N PRO A 69 -7.46 -0.42 -10.09
CA PRO A 69 -8.08 -1.72 -9.97
C PRO A 69 -8.48 -2.16 -11.37
N ASN A 70 -7.87 -3.25 -11.84
CA ASN A 70 -8.36 -3.93 -13.03
C ASN A 70 -9.76 -4.45 -12.69
N GLU A 71 -10.67 -4.44 -13.67
CA GLU A 71 -12.07 -4.88 -13.54
C GLU A 71 -12.26 -6.28 -12.89
N PHE A 72 -11.18 -7.04 -12.71
CA PHE A 72 -11.17 -8.37 -12.11
C PHE A 72 -11.49 -8.44 -10.62
N MET A 73 -11.40 -7.34 -9.86
CA MET A 73 -11.74 -7.31 -8.41
C MET A 73 -13.19 -6.90 -8.13
N ALA A 74 -14.01 -6.64 -9.15
CA ALA A 74 -15.42 -6.25 -9.00
C ALA A 74 -16.39 -7.44 -9.03
N ARG A 75 -15.95 -8.66 -8.67
CA ARG A 75 -16.77 -9.89 -8.70
C ARG A 75 -16.86 -10.53 -7.31
#